data_AF-A0A2D4JIW9-F1
#
_entry.id   AF-A0A2D4JIW9-F1
#
_cell.length_a   1.000
_cell.length_b   1.000
_cell.length_c   1.000
_cell.angle_alpha   90.00
_cell.angle_beta   90.00
_cell.angle_gamma   90.00
#
_symmetry.space_group_name_H-M   'P 1'
#
loop_
_entity.id
_entity.type
_entity.pdbx_description
1 polymer ?
#
loop_
_entity_poly.entity_id
_entity_poly.type
_entity_poly.pdbx_seq_one_letter_code
_entity_poly.pdbx_strand_id
1 'polypeptide(L)'
;LKRKGKCRIIVNIKVEKEQEMEKMNQQLKSINKEMKDSLTYIEMDQAAFYLRFQNIEETRDENLEMVMAELIAEELEREKDEILNELDDVYKISTNYARRNRLPKEIHVRFVRRKVCDILYKIAREEGIQYKG
;
A
#
# COMPACT_ATOMS: atom_id res chain seq x y z
N LEU A 1 49.44 -36.90 -26.42
CA LEU A 1 49.16 -36.39 -25.05
C LEU A 1 48.68 -34.93 -24.97
N LYS A 2 49.15 -33.98 -25.81
CA LYS A 2 48.79 -32.55 -25.73
C LYS A 2 47.27 -32.22 -25.78
N ARG A 3 46.46 -32.98 -26.53
CA ARG A 3 44.99 -32.74 -26.63
C ARG A 3 44.22 -33.08 -25.34
N LYS A 4 44.64 -34.10 -24.58
CA LYS A 4 44.00 -34.48 -23.30
C LYS A 4 44.26 -33.45 -22.20
N GLY A 5 45.48 -32.89 -22.14
CA GLY A 5 45.82 -31.81 -21.20
C GLY A 5 45.05 -30.52 -21.46
N LYS A 6 44.91 -30.12 -22.74
CA LYS A 6 44.14 -28.93 -23.13
C LYS A 6 42.64 -29.05 -22.80
N CYS A 7 42.05 -30.24 -22.97
CA CYS A 7 40.65 -30.49 -22.61
C CYS A 7 40.41 -30.36 -21.10
N ARG A 8 41.30 -30.92 -20.28
CA ARG A 8 41.19 -30.89 -18.82
C ARG A 8 41.28 -29.47 -18.23
N ILE A 9 42.12 -28.61 -18.82
CA ILE A 9 42.22 -27.19 -18.44
C ILE A 9 40.91 -26.44 -18.78
N ILE A 10 40.35 -26.67 -19.98
CA ILE A 10 39.09 -26.03 -20.39
C ILE A 10 37.93 -26.44 -19.49
N VAL A 11 37.86 -27.71 -19.09
CA VAL A 11 36.82 -28.21 -18.16
C VAL A 11 36.94 -27.53 -16.79
N ASN A 12 38.15 -27.45 -16.23
CA ASN A 12 38.37 -26.80 -14.94
C ASN A 12 37.97 -25.31 -14.96
N ILE A 13 38.36 -24.57 -16.00
CA ILE A 13 37.98 -23.14 -16.15
C ILE A 13 36.46 -22.98 -16.26
N LYS A 14 35.76 -23.91 -16.93
CA LYS A 14 34.30 -23.88 -17.00
C LYS A 14 33.65 -24.12 -15.63
N VAL A 15 34.14 -25.09 -14.87
CA VAL A 15 33.64 -25.41 -13.53
C VAL A 15 33.88 -24.24 -12.56
N GLU A 16 35.07 -23.61 -12.60
CA GLU A 16 35.37 -22.42 -11.79
C GLU A 16 34.42 -21.26 -12.13
N LYS A 17 34.18 -21.00 -13.42
CA LYS A 17 33.21 -19.99 -13.86
C LYS A 17 31.78 -20.32 -13.42
N GLU A 18 31.36 -21.58 -13.48
CA GLU A 18 30.04 -22.00 -13.00
C GLU A 18 29.89 -21.78 -11.48
N GLN A 19 30.94 -22.04 -10.70
CA GLN A 19 30.95 -21.79 -9.26
C GLN A 19 30.92 -20.29 -8.93
N GLU A 20 31.66 -19.45 -9.66
CA GLU A 20 31.60 -18.00 -9.51
C GLU A 20 30.21 -17.47 -9.88
N MET A 21 29.62 -17.96 -10.97
CA MET A 21 28.26 -17.63 -11.38
C MET A 21 27.22 -18.02 -10.32
N GLU A 22 27.37 -19.19 -9.69
CA GLU A 22 26.46 -19.63 -8.64
C GLU A 22 26.58 -18.76 -7.38
N LYS A 23 27.80 -18.38 -6.97
CA LYS A 23 28.01 -17.44 -5.86
C LYS A 23 27.40 -16.07 -6.16
N MET A 24 27.60 -15.55 -7.37
CA MET A 24 26.99 -14.29 -7.82
C MET A 24 25.45 -14.39 -7.82
N ASN A 25 24.89 -15.50 -8.28
CA ASN A 25 23.45 -15.73 -8.26
C ASN A 25 22.88 -15.77 -6.84
N GLN A 26 23.59 -16.41 -5.90
CA GLN A 26 23.19 -16.43 -4.49
C GLN A 26 23.22 -15.03 -3.87
N GLN A 27 24.29 -14.26 -4.13
CA GLN A 27 24.39 -12.87 -3.69
C GLN A 27 23.26 -12.01 -4.26
N LEU A 28 22.96 -12.13 -5.56
CA LEU A 28 21.87 -11.42 -6.21
C LEU A 28 20.50 -11.78 -5.61
N LYS A 29 20.27 -13.06 -5.28
CA LYS A 29 19.04 -13.49 -4.59
C LYS A 29 18.88 -12.83 -3.23
N SER A 30 19.96 -12.76 -2.45
CA SER A 30 19.97 -12.09 -1.14
C SER A 30 19.66 -10.61 -1.26
N ILE A 31 20.37 -9.89 -2.16
CA ILE A 31 20.14 -8.46 -2.41
C ILE A 31 18.71 -8.20 -2.87
N ASN A 32 18.19 -9.02 -3.79
CA ASN A 32 16.82 -8.87 -4.28
C ASN A 32 15.78 -9.12 -3.17
N LYS A 33 16.07 -10.02 -2.23
CA LYS A 33 15.21 -10.24 -1.06
C LYS A 33 15.22 -9.02 -0.14
N GLU A 34 16.40 -8.54 0.24
CA GLU A 34 16.55 -7.35 1.10
C GLU A 34 15.89 -6.12 0.48
N MET A 35 16.01 -5.95 -0.85
CA MET A 35 15.38 -4.87 -1.59
C MET A 35 13.86 -4.96 -1.54
N LYS A 36 13.28 -6.16 -1.72
CA LYS A 36 11.84 -6.36 -1.60
C LYS A 36 11.34 -6.08 -0.20
N ASP A 37 12.04 -6.59 0.81
CA ASP A 37 11.67 -6.37 2.21
C ASP A 37 11.70 -4.87 2.56
N SER A 38 12.70 -4.14 2.04
CA SER A 38 12.81 -2.69 2.20
C SER A 38 11.69 -1.93 1.46
N LEU A 39 11.35 -2.34 0.24
CA LEU A 39 10.24 -1.75 -0.52
C LEU A 39 8.91 -1.97 0.21
N THR A 40 8.65 -3.18 0.68
CA THR A 40 7.44 -3.49 1.46
C THR A 40 7.35 -2.63 2.71
N TYR A 41 8.45 -2.44 3.44
CA TYR A 41 8.45 -1.56 4.61
C TYR A 41 8.05 -0.12 4.27
N ILE A 42 8.61 0.43 3.19
CA ILE A 42 8.28 1.80 2.74
C ILE A 42 6.81 1.89 2.29
N GLU A 43 6.32 0.92 1.53
CA GLU A 43 4.92 0.87 1.09
C GLU A 43 3.96 0.77 2.28
N MET A 44 4.29 -0.04 3.29
CA MET A 44 3.50 -0.17 4.51
C MET A 44 3.46 1.14 5.31
N ASP A 45 4.59 1.83 5.42
CA ASP A 45 4.64 3.11 6.13
C ASP A 45 3.86 4.20 5.39
N GLN A 46 3.94 4.25 4.06
CA GLN A 46 3.11 5.13 3.24
C GLN A 46 1.62 4.80 3.36
N ALA A 47 1.25 3.52 3.30
CA ALA A 47 -0.14 3.07 3.41
C ALA A 47 -0.77 3.39 4.77
N ALA A 48 0.03 3.54 5.84
CA ALA A 48 -0.47 3.85 7.18
C ALA A 48 -1.16 5.23 7.28
N PHE A 49 -0.98 6.10 6.28
CA PHE A 49 -1.65 7.41 6.21
C PHE A 49 -2.99 7.36 5.47
N TYR A 50 -3.33 6.22 4.86
CA TYR A 50 -4.53 6.09 4.03
C TYR A 50 -5.60 5.24 4.70
N LEU A 51 -6.85 5.72 4.68
CA LEU A 51 -8.03 4.89 4.96
C LEU A 51 -8.92 4.77 3.74
N ARG A 52 -9.55 3.59 3.64
CA ARG A 52 -10.45 3.21 2.56
C ARG A 52 -11.86 3.12 3.11
N PHE A 53 -12.74 3.97 2.61
CA PHE A 53 -14.15 4.00 2.99
C PHE A 53 -14.99 3.41 1.86
N GLN A 54 -15.90 2.49 2.23
CA GLN A 54 -16.77 1.79 1.31
C GLN A 54 -18.23 2.08 1.66
N ASN A 55 -19.12 1.97 0.67
CA ASN A 55 -20.58 2.11 0.83
C ASN A 55 -21.05 3.50 1.32
N ILE A 56 -20.30 4.56 1.03
CA ILE A 56 -20.77 5.93 1.28
C ILE A 56 -21.75 6.30 0.17
N GLU A 57 -22.93 6.81 0.58
CA GLU A 57 -23.96 7.27 -0.35
C GLU A 57 -23.42 8.41 -1.22
N GLU A 58 -23.51 8.25 -2.55
CA GLU A 58 -23.08 9.27 -3.50
C GLU A 58 -24.25 10.21 -3.82
N THR A 59 -24.19 11.46 -3.38
CA THR A 59 -25.07 12.50 -3.94
C THR A 59 -24.36 13.30 -5.03
N ARG A 60 -25.16 13.94 -5.89
CA ARG A 60 -24.65 14.79 -6.96
C ARG A 60 -24.26 16.12 -6.34
N ASP A 61 -23.04 16.57 -6.65
CA ASP A 61 -22.47 17.87 -6.24
C ASP A 61 -21.99 17.98 -4.78
N GLU A 62 -21.81 16.86 -4.09
CA GLU A 62 -21.18 16.84 -2.76
C GLU A 62 -19.68 17.14 -2.81
N ASN A 63 -19.23 18.02 -1.91
CA ASN A 63 -17.81 18.16 -1.59
C ASN A 63 -17.38 16.96 -0.74
N LEU A 64 -16.61 16.04 -1.34
CA LEU A 64 -16.10 14.85 -0.66
C LEU A 64 -15.38 15.17 0.64
N GLU A 65 -14.52 16.19 0.64
CA GLU A 65 -13.70 16.52 1.81
C GLU A 65 -14.60 16.90 2.98
N MET A 66 -15.65 17.69 2.72
CA MET A 66 -16.63 18.06 3.76
C MET A 66 -17.42 16.87 4.28
N VAL A 67 -17.88 15.97 3.40
CA VAL A 67 -18.62 14.77 3.78
C VAL A 67 -17.76 13.84 4.63
N MET A 68 -16.51 13.60 4.21
CA MET A 68 -15.58 12.75 4.95
C MET A 68 -15.17 13.39 6.27
N ALA A 69 -14.91 14.70 6.30
CA ALA A 69 -14.57 15.40 7.53
C ALA A 69 -15.72 15.35 8.54
N GLU A 70 -16.95 15.50 8.10
CA GLU A 70 -18.14 15.42 8.95
C GLU A 70 -18.33 14.01 9.52
N LEU A 71 -18.20 12.99 8.68
CA LEU A 71 -18.25 11.58 9.11
C LEU A 71 -17.20 11.24 10.18
N ILE A 72 -15.96 11.65 9.94
CA ILE A 72 -14.85 11.36 10.85
C ILE A 72 -14.98 12.20 12.12
N ALA A 73 -15.48 13.43 12.03
CA ALA A 73 -15.72 14.30 13.18
C ALA A 73 -16.82 13.75 14.10
N GLU A 74 -17.89 13.20 13.53
CA GLU A 74 -18.95 12.52 14.28
C GLU A 74 -18.40 11.30 15.04
N GLU A 75 -17.63 10.44 14.34
CA GLU A 75 -17.05 9.22 14.93
C GLU A 75 -16.00 9.53 16.02
N LEU A 76 -15.25 10.63 15.87
CA LEU A 76 -14.21 11.03 16.83
C LEU A 76 -14.72 12.02 17.89
N GLU A 77 -15.99 12.42 17.85
CA GLU A 77 -16.59 13.47 18.68
C GLU A 77 -15.77 14.78 18.68
N ARG A 78 -15.33 15.23 17.49
CA ARG A 78 -14.52 16.44 17.30
C ARG A 78 -15.18 17.48 16.41
N GLU A 79 -14.61 18.68 16.37
CA GLU A 79 -15.05 19.71 15.43
C GLU A 79 -14.65 19.36 13.98
N LYS A 80 -15.59 19.58 13.06
CA LYS A 80 -15.40 19.34 11.62
C LYS A 80 -14.21 20.08 11.04
N ASP A 81 -13.99 21.33 11.46
CA ASP A 81 -12.89 22.16 10.95
C ASP A 81 -11.52 21.64 11.41
N GLU A 82 -11.43 21.05 12.59
CA GLU A 82 -10.20 20.39 13.05
C GLU A 82 -9.88 19.19 12.16
N ILE A 83 -10.85 18.33 11.89
CA ILE A 83 -10.67 17.15 11.04
C ILE A 83 -10.33 17.56 9.62
N LEU A 84 -10.98 18.59 9.07
CA LEU A 84 -10.70 19.07 7.71
C LEU A 84 -9.23 19.49 7.55
N ASN A 85 -8.63 20.12 8.57
CA ASN A 85 -7.21 20.48 8.58
C ASN A 85 -6.27 19.27 8.72
N GLU A 86 -6.77 18.12 9.17
CA GLU A 86 -6.02 16.87 9.28
C GLU A 86 -6.16 15.99 8.03
N LEU A 87 -7.08 16.31 7.12
CA LEU A 87 -7.19 15.70 5.79
C LEU A 87 -6.20 16.35 4.83
N ASP A 88 -5.54 15.52 4.03
CA ASP A 88 -4.55 15.96 3.04
C ASP A 88 -5.10 15.80 1.61
N ASP A 89 -5.47 14.58 1.23
CA ASP A 89 -6.08 14.28 -0.07
C ASP A 89 -7.29 13.37 0.10
N VAL A 90 -8.39 13.67 -0.60
CA VAL A 90 -9.59 12.82 -0.64
C VAL A 90 -10.01 12.58 -2.08
N TYR A 91 -10.12 11.31 -2.50
CA TYR A 91 -10.51 10.99 -3.87
C TYR A 91 -11.38 9.74 -3.98
N LYS A 92 -12.23 9.73 -5.02
CA LYS A 92 -13.07 8.58 -5.39
C LYS A 92 -12.31 7.65 -6.33
N ILE A 93 -12.28 6.36 -6.01
CA ILE A 93 -11.80 5.33 -6.92
C ILE A 93 -12.95 4.84 -7.79
N SER A 94 -12.83 5.13 -9.08
CA SER A 94 -13.74 4.63 -10.11
C SER A 94 -13.19 3.34 -10.74
N THR A 95 -13.55 2.18 -10.19
CA THR A 95 -13.26 0.90 -10.85
C THR A 95 -14.28 0.59 -11.95
N ASN A 96 -13.85 -0.12 -13.01
CA ASN A 96 -14.76 -0.58 -14.07
C ASN A 96 -15.88 -1.47 -13.52
N TYR A 97 -15.60 -2.23 -12.46
CA TYR A 97 -16.57 -3.07 -11.79
C TYR A 97 -17.69 -2.23 -11.14
N ALA A 98 -17.35 -1.21 -10.35
CA ALA A 98 -18.33 -0.35 -9.69
C ALA A 98 -19.25 0.36 -10.72
N ARG A 99 -18.67 0.83 -11.83
CA ARG A 99 -19.43 1.47 -12.92
C ARG A 99 -20.43 0.53 -13.58
N ARG A 100 -20.06 -0.73 -13.82
CA ARG A 100 -20.94 -1.72 -14.47
C ARG A 100 -22.07 -2.18 -13.55
N ASN A 101 -21.78 -2.34 -12.27
CA ASN A 101 -22.72 -2.88 -11.29
C ASN A 101 -23.49 -1.81 -10.50
N ARG A 102 -23.28 -0.52 -10.80
CA ARG A 102 -23.89 0.62 -10.10
C ARG A 102 -23.67 0.56 -8.58
N LEU A 103 -22.47 0.15 -8.17
CA LEU A 103 -22.08 0.11 -6.76
C LEU A 103 -21.56 1.48 -6.31
N PRO A 104 -21.73 1.85 -5.03
CA PRO A 104 -21.06 2.99 -4.45
C PRO A 104 -19.55 2.89 -4.65
N LYS A 105 -18.91 3.98 -5.06
CA LYS A 105 -17.46 4.03 -5.24
C LYS A 105 -16.76 4.06 -3.88
N GLU A 106 -15.56 3.52 -3.89
CA GLU A 106 -14.66 3.58 -2.75
C GLU A 106 -14.01 4.97 -2.66
N ILE A 107 -13.87 5.48 -1.44
CA ILE A 107 -13.23 6.75 -1.15
C ILE A 107 -11.92 6.49 -0.41
N HIS A 108 -10.84 7.06 -0.94
CA HIS A 108 -9.53 7.03 -0.30
C HIS A 108 -9.27 8.39 0.33
N VAL A 109 -8.91 8.36 1.62
CA VAL A 109 -8.58 9.54 2.41
C VAL A 109 -7.13 9.41 2.87
N ARG A 110 -6.29 10.38 2.52
CA ARG A 110 -4.95 10.57 3.09
C ARG A 110 -5.04 11.55 4.25
N PHE A 111 -4.48 11.18 5.39
CA PHE A 111 -4.35 12.05 6.55
C PHE A 111 -2.97 12.67 6.62
N VAL A 112 -2.90 13.92 7.08
CA VAL A 112 -1.64 14.60 7.42
C VAL A 112 -0.95 13.90 8.60
N ARG A 113 -1.74 13.36 9.53
CA ARG A 113 -1.26 12.74 10.77
C ARG A 113 -1.71 11.29 10.88
N ARG A 114 -0.75 10.38 10.96
CA ARG A 114 -0.99 8.94 11.19
C ARG A 114 -1.79 8.64 12.47
N LYS A 115 -1.62 9.45 13.52
CA LYS A 115 -2.30 9.23 14.82
C LYS A 115 -3.83 9.17 14.69
N VAL A 116 -4.40 10.00 13.82
CA VAL A 116 -5.86 10.08 13.60
C VAL A 116 -6.34 8.82 12.90
N CYS A 117 -5.61 8.39 11.86
CA CYS A 117 -5.82 7.15 11.14
C CYS A 117 -5.79 5.93 12.09
N ASP A 118 -4.77 5.83 12.96
CA ASP A 118 -4.63 4.72 13.90
C ASP A 118 -5.77 4.66 14.94
N ILE A 119 -6.26 5.82 15.40
CA ILE A 119 -7.40 5.89 16.33
C ILE A 119 -8.67 5.42 15.63
N LEU A 120 -8.95 5.99 14.45
CA LEU A 120 -10.14 5.64 13.67
C LEU A 120 -10.16 4.16 13.30
N TYR A 121 -9.00 3.59 12.95
CA TYR A 121 -8.88 2.17 12.66
C TYR A 121 -9.18 1.28 13.87
N LYS A 122 -8.82 1.70 15.09
CA LYS A 122 -9.14 0.97 16.32
C LYS A 122 -10.63 1.00 16.61
N ILE A 123 -11.26 2.17 16.51
CA ILE A 123 -12.70 2.34 16.72
C ILE A 123 -13.49 1.51 15.71
N ALA A 124 -13.13 1.60 14.42
CA ALA A 124 -13.76 0.83 13.35
C ALA A 124 -13.66 -0.69 13.56
N ARG A 125 -12.60 -1.16 14.23
CA ARG A 125 -12.41 -2.58 14.55
C ARG A 125 -13.26 -3.05 15.72
N GLU A 126 -13.54 -2.17 16.68
CA GLU A 126 -14.23 -2.50 17.93
C GLU A 126 -15.75 -2.30 17.82
N GLU A 127 -16.17 -1.15 17.29
CA GLU A 127 -17.58 -0.71 17.31
C GLU A 127 -18.21 -0.75 15.92
N GLY A 128 -17.39 -0.55 14.88
CA GLY A 128 -17.84 -0.46 13.49
C GLY A 128 -18.46 0.92 13.21
N ILE A 129 -17.96 1.60 12.17
CA ILE A 129 -18.41 2.95 11.82
C ILE A 129 -19.79 2.85 11.16
N GLN A 130 -20.78 3.54 11.73
CA GLN A 130 -22.11 3.66 11.12
C GLN A 130 -22.26 4.99 10.42
N TYR A 131 -22.75 4.98 9.19
CA TYR A 131 -23.11 6.17 8.43
C TYR A 131 -24.61 6.19 8.19
N LYS A 132 -25.30 7.22 8.69
CA LYS A 132 -26.77 7.39 8.60
C LYS A 132 -27.54 6.17 9.14
N GLY A 133 -27.38 5.89 10.43
CA GLY A 133 -28.23 4.95 11.18
C GLY A 133 -29.65 5.48 11.34
#